data_AF-D1AUT7-F1
#
_entry.id   AF-D1AUT7-F1
#
_cell.length_a   1.000
_cell.length_b   1.000
_cell.length_c   1.000
_cell.angle_alpha   90.00
_cell.angle_beta   90.00
_cell.angle_gamma   90.00
#
_symmetry.space_group_name_H-M   'P 1'
#
loop_
_entity.id
_entity.type
_entity.pdbx_description
1 polymer ?
#
loop_
_entity_poly.entity_id
_entity_poly.type
_entity_poly.pdbx_seq_one_letter_code
_entity_poly.pdbx_strand_id
1 'polypeptide(L)'
;MFFSINDDVKKIVKILLIISILFFFIGIMKMNILILSLSFGIFISIISNLMLLYTVHKIVYLKGNRGTMFIDSTKRYGMYILGLYFVYRVNIKYFDTDPIYPLLICGFGFISFRLILQCLIFFKFKLKRKE
;
A
#
# COMPACT_ATOMS: atom_id res chain seq x y z
N MET A 1 5.51 -0.26 19.42
CA MET A 1 4.87 -1.11 18.39
C MET A 1 5.71 -1.30 17.14
N PHE A 2 6.27 -0.24 16.54
CA PHE A 2 7.22 -0.40 15.45
C PHE A 2 8.45 -1.24 15.87
N PHE A 3 8.93 -1.13 17.11
CA PHE A 3 10.12 -1.86 17.58
C PHE A 3 10.01 -3.39 17.56
N SER A 4 8.82 -3.99 17.77
CA SER A 4 8.63 -5.45 17.82
C SER A 4 8.26 -6.09 16.47
N ILE A 5 8.18 -5.31 15.41
CA ILE A 5 7.93 -5.80 14.05
C ILE A 5 9.24 -6.32 13.47
N ASN A 6 9.18 -7.47 12.78
CA ASN A 6 10.30 -8.05 12.05
C ASN A 6 11.00 -6.98 11.19
N ASP A 7 12.31 -6.88 11.28
CA ASP A 7 13.10 -5.84 10.61
C ASP A 7 12.93 -5.87 9.08
N ASP A 8 12.63 -7.05 8.51
CA ASP A 8 12.27 -7.21 7.10
C ASP A 8 11.05 -6.35 6.72
N VAL A 9 10.00 -6.34 7.55
CA VAL A 9 8.76 -5.59 7.29
C VAL A 9 9.01 -4.08 7.44
N LYS A 10 9.80 -3.67 8.44
CA LYS A 10 10.21 -2.27 8.58
C LYS A 10 10.98 -1.79 7.35
N LYS A 11 11.87 -2.62 6.83
CA LYS A 11 12.65 -2.32 5.62
C LYS A 11 11.76 -2.16 4.39
N ILE A 12 10.78 -3.04 4.20
CA ILE A 12 9.79 -2.94 3.11
C ILE A 12 9.00 -1.64 3.20
N VAL A 13 8.48 -1.30 4.39
CA VAL A 13 7.75 -0.05 4.62
C VAL A 13 8.62 1.15 4.27
N LYS A 14 9.87 1.21 4.76
CA LYS A 14 10.79 2.31 4.45
C LYS A 14 11.05 2.44 2.94
N ILE A 15 11.32 1.33 2.25
CA ILE A 15 11.59 1.32 0.81
C ILE A 15 10.36 1.84 0.04
N LEU A 16 9.16 1.31 0.33
CA LEU A 16 7.93 1.75 -0.33
C LEU A 16 7.61 3.22 -0.08
N LEU A 17 7.91 3.71 1.13
CA LEU A 17 7.70 5.11 1.48
C LEU A 17 8.66 6.01 0.68
N ILE A 18 9.93 5.63 0.56
CA ILE A 18 10.91 6.34 -0.29
C ILE A 18 10.46 6.33 -1.76
N ILE A 19 10.03 5.18 -2.28
CA ILE A 19 9.53 5.06 -3.67
C ILE A 19 8.29 5.93 -3.89
N SER A 20 7.34 5.92 -2.95
CA SER A 20 6.14 6.74 -3.02
C SER A 20 6.49 8.23 -3.09
N ILE A 21 7.40 8.71 -2.23
CA ILE A 21 7.85 10.11 -2.24
C ILE A 21 8.55 10.47 -3.55
N LEU A 22 9.45 9.62 -4.05
CA LEU A 22 10.13 9.85 -5.32
C LEU A 22 9.15 9.96 -6.48
N PHE A 23 8.20 9.02 -6.57
CA PHE A 23 7.17 9.06 -7.61
C PHE A 23 6.22 10.24 -7.46
N PHE A 24 5.96 10.69 -6.24
CA PHE A 24 5.15 11.89 -6.01
C PHE A 24 5.81 13.13 -6.62
N PHE A 25 7.11 13.37 -6.33
CA PHE A 25 7.85 14.49 -6.90
C PHE A 25 7.97 14.39 -8.42
N ILE A 26 8.28 13.21 -8.96
CA ILE A 26 8.36 13.00 -10.41
C ILE A 26 7.00 13.25 -11.08
N GLY A 27 5.91 12.78 -10.46
CA GLY A 27 4.54 12.96 -10.94
C GLY A 27 4.15 14.43 -11.01
N ILE A 28 4.52 15.23 -10.01
CA ILE A 28 4.29 16.68 -9.99
C ILE A 28 5.15 17.37 -11.06
N MET A 29 6.46 17.10 -11.11
CA MET A 29 7.36 17.77 -12.05
C MET A 29 6.97 17.54 -13.52
N LYS A 30 6.50 16.33 -13.85
CA LYS A 30 6.07 15.98 -15.21
C LYS A 30 4.58 16.20 -15.48
N MET A 31 3.82 16.70 -14.49
CA MET A 31 2.36 16.80 -14.54
C MET A 31 1.71 15.51 -15.08
N ASN A 32 2.19 14.35 -14.60
CA ASN A 32 1.72 13.05 -15.08
C ASN A 32 0.83 12.39 -14.01
N ILE A 33 -0.48 12.40 -14.28
CA ILE A 33 -1.50 11.83 -13.39
C ILE A 33 -1.30 10.34 -13.11
N LEU A 34 -0.72 9.58 -14.04
CA LEU A 34 -0.51 8.14 -13.87
C LEU A 34 0.50 7.88 -12.75
N ILE A 35 1.63 8.58 -12.76
CA ILE A 35 2.68 8.45 -11.75
C ILE A 35 2.19 8.95 -10.39
N LEU A 36 1.42 10.05 -10.40
CA LEU A 36 0.85 10.64 -9.19
C LEU A 36 -0.17 9.69 -8.53
N SER A 37 -1.01 9.04 -9.35
CA SER A 37 -1.97 8.03 -8.91
C SER A 37 -1.30 6.77 -8.36
N LEU A 38 -0.19 6.34 -8.99
CA LEU A 38 0.63 5.24 -8.50
C LEU A 38 1.21 5.54 -7.11
N SER A 39 1.79 6.72 -6.92
CA SER A 39 2.35 7.15 -5.64
C SER A 39 1.28 7.15 -4.54
N PHE A 40 0.09 7.67 -4.83
CA PHE A 40 -1.04 7.67 -3.91
C PHE A 40 -1.49 6.25 -3.54
N GLY A 41 -1.58 5.36 -4.53
CA GLY A 41 -1.89 3.95 -4.32
C GLY A 41 -0.88 3.25 -3.41
N ILE A 42 0.43 3.50 -3.62
CA ILE A 42 1.48 2.96 -2.76
C ILE A 42 1.35 3.48 -1.33
N PHE A 43 1.09 4.78 -1.15
CA PHE A 43 0.94 5.38 0.17
C PHE A 43 -0.22 4.76 0.96
N ILE A 44 -1.39 4.60 0.32
CA ILE A 44 -2.55 3.94 0.93
C ILE A 44 -2.23 2.46 1.25
N SER A 45 -1.48 1.78 0.39
CA SER A 45 -1.03 0.41 0.64
C SER A 45 -0.20 0.30 1.91
N ILE A 46 0.72 1.24 2.15
CA ILE A 46 1.53 1.27 3.37
C ILE A 46 0.64 1.40 4.62
N ILE A 47 -0.28 2.37 4.62
CA ILE A 47 -1.19 2.60 5.75
C ILE A 47 -2.06 1.37 6.02
N SER A 48 -2.66 0.79 4.97
CA SER A 48 -3.51 -0.39 5.08
C SER A 48 -2.76 -1.60 5.66
N ASN A 49 -1.51 -1.81 5.25
CA ASN A 49 -0.70 -2.92 5.77
C ASN A 49 -0.20 -2.68 7.19
N LEU A 50 0.09 -1.43 7.57
CA LEU A 50 0.37 -1.09 8.97
C LEU A 50 -0.85 -1.31 9.88
N MET A 51 -2.05 -0.95 9.40
CA MET A 51 -3.30 -1.28 10.11
C MET A 51 -3.51 -2.80 10.22
N LEU A 52 -3.18 -3.57 9.17
CA LEU A 52 -3.23 -5.03 9.20
C LEU A 52 -2.30 -5.59 10.29
N LEU A 53 -1.03 -5.14 10.31
CA LEU A 53 -0.06 -5.53 11.33
C LEU A 53 -0.56 -5.19 12.74
N TYR A 54 -1.17 -4.01 12.91
CA TYR A 54 -1.78 -3.60 14.17
C TYR A 54 -2.89 -4.55 14.61
N THR A 55 -3.79 -4.88 13.67
CA THR A 55 -4.93 -5.77 13.91
C THR A 55 -4.44 -7.17 14.30
N VAL A 56 -3.44 -7.71 13.60
CA VAL A 56 -2.84 -9.01 13.92
C VAL A 56 -2.22 -9.01 15.31
N HIS A 57 -1.44 -7.98 15.65
CA HIS A 57 -0.85 -7.86 16.99
C HIS A 57 -1.93 -7.81 18.08
N LYS A 58 -3.02 -7.06 17.85
CA LYS A 58 -4.13 -6.98 18.80
C LYS A 58 -4.85 -8.32 18.97
N ILE A 59 -5.02 -9.09 17.89
CA ILE A 59 -5.66 -10.41 17.99
C ILE A 59 -4.76 -11.39 18.74
N VAL A 60 -3.50 -11.49 18.34
CA VAL A 60 -2.54 -12.49 18.87
C VAL A 60 -2.18 -12.20 20.33
N TYR A 61 -1.90 -10.94 20.68
CA TYR A 61 -1.37 -10.59 22.00
C TYR A 61 -2.42 -10.03 22.97
N LEU A 62 -3.50 -9.42 22.47
CA LEU A 62 -4.53 -8.80 23.30
C LEU A 62 -5.85 -9.59 23.31
N LYS A 63 -5.86 -10.84 22.84
CA LYS A 63 -7.04 -11.73 22.76
C LYS A 63 -8.25 -11.06 22.10
N GLY A 64 -8.02 -10.45 20.94
CA GLY A 64 -9.06 -9.74 20.17
C GLY A 64 -10.20 -10.66 19.69
N ASN A 65 -11.43 -10.16 19.75
CA ASN A 65 -12.65 -10.90 19.41
C ASN A 65 -12.91 -10.92 17.88
N ARG A 66 -13.56 -11.96 17.33
CA ARG A 66 -13.76 -12.13 15.87
C ARG A 66 -14.44 -10.92 15.19
N GLY A 67 -15.37 -10.25 15.88
CA GLY A 67 -16.04 -9.04 15.36
C GLY A 67 -15.09 -7.86 15.12
N THR A 68 -14.04 -7.72 15.94
CA THR A 68 -13.05 -6.65 15.78
C THR A 68 -12.22 -6.82 14.51
N MET A 69 -11.96 -8.08 14.10
CA MET A 69 -11.26 -8.41 12.86
C MET A 69 -12.05 -8.02 11.61
N PHE A 70 -13.38 -8.21 11.64
CA PHE A 70 -14.26 -7.77 10.56
C PHE A 70 -14.27 -6.26 10.42
N ILE A 71 -14.46 -5.53 11.52
CA ILE A 71 -14.50 -4.06 11.51
C ILE A 71 -13.19 -3.47 10.96
N ASP A 72 -12.04 -3.97 11.42
CA ASP A 72 -10.73 -3.47 10.97
C ASP A 72 -10.41 -3.90 9.52
N SER A 73 -11.03 -4.97 9.02
CA SER A 73 -10.97 -5.34 7.60
C SER A 73 -11.83 -4.42 6.73
N THR A 74 -13.06 -4.12 7.16
CA THR A 74 -13.96 -3.20 6.45
C THR A 74 -13.36 -1.79 6.35
N LYS A 75 -12.72 -1.29 7.42
CA LYS A 75 -12.02 0.00 7.40
C LYS A 75 -10.97 0.08 6.28
N ARG A 76 -10.23 -1.01 6.03
CA ARG A 76 -9.21 -1.07 4.98
C ARG A 76 -9.83 -1.00 3.58
N TYR A 77 -10.93 -1.71 3.34
CA TYR A 77 -11.68 -1.58 2.08
C TYR A 77 -12.25 -0.18 1.90
N GLY A 78 -12.76 0.44 2.98
CA GLY A 78 -13.17 1.84 2.98
C GLY A 78 -12.04 2.79 2.54
N MET A 79 -10.81 2.59 3.04
CA MET A 79 -9.66 3.39 2.61
C MET A 79 -9.32 3.21 1.12
N TYR A 80 -9.40 1.98 0.59
CA TYR A 80 -9.17 1.76 -0.84
C TYR A 80 -10.21 2.46 -1.71
N ILE A 81 -11.49 2.39 -1.33
CA ILE A 81 -12.58 3.07 -2.05
C ILE A 81 -12.39 4.60 -1.99
N LEU A 82 -12.09 5.15 -0.81
CA LEU A 82 -11.81 6.58 -0.64
C LEU A 82 -10.59 7.02 -1.45
N GLY A 83 -9.55 6.19 -1.52
CA GLY A 83 -8.37 6.42 -2.34
C GLY A 83 -8.68 6.51 -3.84
N LEU A 84 -9.44 5.54 -4.35
CA LEU A 84 -9.88 5.55 -5.75
C LEU A 84 -10.79 6.74 -6.05
N TYR A 85 -11.72 7.05 -5.14
CA TYR A 85 -12.60 8.21 -5.28
C TYR A 85 -11.81 9.53 -5.31
N PHE A 86 -10.80 9.67 -4.46
CA PHE A 86 -9.91 10.83 -4.46
C PHE A 86 -9.16 10.97 -5.80
N VAL A 87 -8.56 9.89 -6.29
CA VAL A 87 -7.85 9.88 -7.58
C VAL A 87 -8.79 10.22 -8.73
N TYR A 88 -10.00 9.67 -8.74
CA TYR A 88 -11.03 9.99 -9.74
C TYR A 88 -11.38 11.48 -9.76
N ARG A 89 -11.63 12.08 -8.58
CA ARG A 89 -11.96 13.51 -8.45
C ARG A 89 -10.81 14.41 -8.87
N VAL A 90 -9.58 14.06 -8.51
CA VAL A 90 -8.38 14.81 -8.90
C VAL A 90 -8.14 14.73 -10.40
N ASN A 91 -8.33 13.55 -10.99
CA ASN A 91 -8.16 13.36 -12.43
C ASN A 91 -9.12 14.27 -13.22
N ILE A 92 -10.43 14.21 -12.93
CA ILE A 92 -11.43 15.02 -13.64
C ILE A 92 -11.20 16.52 -13.45
N LYS A 93 -10.78 16.94 -12.26
CA LYS A 93 -10.63 18.36 -11.95
C LYS A 93 -9.37 19.00 -12.56
N TYR A 94 -8.28 18.25 -12.69
CA TYR A 94 -6.96 18.82 -13.01
C TYR A 94 -6.34 18.32 -14.31
N PHE A 95 -6.76 17.17 -14.84
CA PHE A 95 -6.10 16.53 -15.98
C PHE A 95 -7.03 16.20 -17.14
N ASP A 96 -8.35 16.17 -16.93
CA ASP A 96 -9.39 15.98 -17.97
C ASP A 96 -9.06 14.84 -18.95
N THR A 97 -8.57 13.73 -18.41
CA THR A 97 -8.17 12.52 -19.15
C THR A 97 -9.08 11.37 -18.77
N ASP A 98 -9.10 10.31 -19.57
CA ASP A 98 -9.86 9.11 -19.22
C ASP A 98 -9.44 8.57 -17.84
N PRO A 99 -10.35 8.53 -16.86
CA PRO A 99 -10.00 8.21 -15.47
C PRO A 99 -9.69 6.73 -15.26
N ILE A 100 -9.95 5.88 -16.26
CA ILE A 100 -9.76 4.43 -16.21
C ILE A 100 -8.28 4.09 -15.94
N TYR A 101 -7.35 4.69 -16.68
CA TYR A 101 -5.93 4.36 -16.52
C TYR A 101 -5.36 4.80 -15.16
N PRO A 102 -5.61 6.02 -14.67
CA PRO A 102 -5.20 6.44 -13.31
C PRO A 102 -5.81 5.59 -12.20
N LEU A 103 -7.08 5.17 -12.34
CA LEU A 103 -7.73 4.28 -11.38
C LEU A 103 -7.08 2.89 -11.36
N LEU A 104 -6.80 2.30 -12.52
CA LEU A 104 -6.12 1.00 -12.62
C LEU A 104 -4.71 1.05 -12.03
N ILE A 105 -3.96 2.12 -12.32
CA ILE A 105 -2.60 2.31 -11.81
C ILE A 105 -2.60 2.54 -10.29
N CYS A 106 -3.58 3.29 -9.75
CA CYS A 106 -3.78 3.43 -8.31
C CYS A 106 -4.08 2.07 -7.66
N GLY A 107 -4.93 1.27 -8.29
CA GLY A 107 -5.21 -0.11 -7.89
C GLY A 107 -3.96 -1.00 -7.88
N PHE A 108 -3.10 -0.87 -8.88
CA PHE A 108 -1.80 -1.55 -8.91
C PHE A 108 -0.91 -1.10 -7.73
N GLY A 109 -0.94 0.20 -7.42
CA GLY A 109 -0.31 0.77 -6.22
C GLY A 109 -0.79 0.13 -4.92
N PHE A 110 -2.07 -0.23 -4.78
CA PHE A 110 -2.58 -0.93 -3.59
C PHE A 110 -1.95 -2.31 -3.37
N ILE A 111 -1.59 -3.01 -4.44
CA ILE A 111 -1.05 -4.38 -4.40
C ILE A 111 0.49 -4.37 -4.23
N SER A 112 1.15 -3.23 -4.47
CA SER A 112 2.61 -3.05 -4.40
C SER A 112 3.26 -3.68 -3.16
N PHE A 113 2.71 -3.46 -1.97
CA PHE A 113 3.24 -4.01 -0.72
C PHE A 113 3.23 -5.55 -0.71
N ARG A 114 2.15 -6.17 -1.19
CA ARG A 114 2.04 -7.64 -1.26
C ARG A 114 3.02 -8.21 -2.29
N LEU A 115 3.18 -7.55 -3.43
CA LEU A 115 4.11 -7.98 -4.48
C LEU A 115 5.56 -7.97 -3.96
N ILE A 116 5.97 -6.91 -3.27
CA ILE A 116 7.33 -6.83 -2.71
C ILE A 116 7.54 -7.91 -1.63
N LEU A 117 6.55 -8.12 -0.76
CA LEU A 117 6.62 -9.16 0.26
C LEU A 117 6.76 -10.56 -0.36
N GLN A 118 5.93 -10.89 -1.36
CA GLN A 118 6.00 -12.17 -2.07
C GLN A 118 7.33 -12.35 -2.81
N CYS A 119 7.83 -11.28 -3.43
CA CYS A 119 9.12 -11.28 -4.13
C CYS A 119 10.26 -11.59 -3.15
N LEU A 120 10.30 -10.94 -1.99
CA LEU A 120 11.31 -11.21 -0.94
C LEU A 120 11.24 -12.65 -0.41
N ILE A 121 10.03 -13.16 -0.17
CA ILE A 121 9.83 -14.54 0.26
C ILE A 121 10.35 -15.51 -0.82
N PHE A 122 10.00 -15.28 -2.08
CA PHE A 122 10.44 -16.10 -3.20
C PHE A 122 11.97 -16.12 -3.33
N PHE A 123 12.63 -14.96 -3.25
CA PHE A 123 14.09 -14.88 -3.28
C PHE A 123 14.73 -15.59 -2.08
N LYS A 124 14.18 -15.45 -0.87
CA LYS A 124 14.68 -16.13 0.33
C LYS A 124 14.59 -17.65 0.20
N PHE A 125 13.47 -18.17 -0.33
CA PHE A 125 13.31 -19.61 -0.61
C PHE A 125 14.23 -20.11 -1.71
N LYS A 126 14.43 -19.34 -2.78
CA LYS A 126 15.31 -19.71 -3.88
C LYS A 126 16.80 -19.71 -3.47
N LEU A 127 17.20 -18.79 -2.59
CA LEU A 127 18.57 -18.73 -2.06
C LEU A 127 18.86 -19.93 -1.13
N LYS A 128 17.91 -20.26 -0.25
CA LYS A 128 18.02 -21.38 0.70
C LYS A 128 17.99 -22.78 0.05
N ARG A 129 17.67 -22.85 -1.25
CA ARG A 129 17.68 -24.09 -2.04
C ARG A 129 18.98 -24.27 -2.84
N LYS A 130 19.91 -23.31 -2.77
CA LYS A 130 21.22 -23.33 -3.41
C LYS A 130 22.39 -23.59 -2.45
N GLU A 131 22.13 -23.58 -1.14
CA GLU A 131 23.02 -24.13 -0.10
C GLU A 131 22.68 -25.60 0.14
#